data_AF-H6LAM4-F1
#
_entry.id   AF-H6LAM4-F1
#
_cell.length_a   1.000
_cell.length_b   1.000
_cell.length_c   1.000
_cell.angle_alpha   90.00
_cell.angle_beta   90.00
_cell.angle_gamma   90.00
#
_symmetry.space_group_name_H-M   'P 1'
#
loop_
_entity.id
_entity.type
_entity.pdbx_description
1 polymer ?
#
loop_
_entity_poly.entity_id
_entity_poly.type
_entity_poly.pdbx_seq_one_letter_code
_entity_poly.pdbx_strand_id
1 'polypeptide(L)'
;MKYNFSLLFLVLFGSLQAQVLQNIVRNPSFEQYRKQYPKDLGQISLSTYWGGANLAGADYYHERSEGSNVAVPRNKMGRTKAKTGRGYAGVYAYTSRYSKRDYREYVQVKLKHPLKRGETYCIKAQLYLAEASNRALGAFGAGASRFPMEQEDEAVLQNIKFTYLFNQDRSPLDQRQWVEVQGDYVAEGGENFLILGNFQDDRSTKVTGAIEVDSFRNPHVDFAYYFIDDVCLTSQKSNFTCNCGSFEMLNTQRREKIVLDVRLNRKEYRLNQVDILEQVQFERGNAIFLEGAKEELDNLAKIMEMNPSYEIEISGHTSNKGDPRENHFLSKKRAKAVYDYLVASGVHRSRLKYRGYGQARPIALNDSSAGRAKNERIQIKLLKK
;
A
#
# COMPACT_ATOMS: atom_id res chain seq x y z
N MET A 1 57.27 -10.38 -37.85
CA MET A 1 55.95 -9.87 -37.42
C MET A 1 54.96 -11.01 -37.48
N LYS A 2 54.55 -11.56 -36.33
CA LYS A 2 53.49 -12.58 -36.22
C LYS A 2 52.31 -11.92 -35.50
N TYR A 3 51.15 -11.85 -36.16
CA TYR A 3 49.91 -11.35 -35.56
C TYR A 3 49.16 -12.53 -34.91
N ASN A 4 48.95 -12.45 -33.58
CA ASN A 4 48.09 -13.37 -32.85
C ASN A 4 46.63 -12.92 -32.98
N PHE A 5 45.78 -13.78 -33.52
CA PHE A 5 44.32 -13.64 -33.47
C PHE A 5 43.84 -14.14 -32.11
N SER A 6 43.27 -13.26 -31.28
CA SER A 6 42.58 -13.64 -30.05
C SER A 6 41.08 -13.65 -30.33
N LEU A 7 40.45 -14.83 -30.25
CA LEU A 7 39.01 -15.01 -30.39
C LEU A 7 38.32 -14.47 -29.13
N LEU A 8 37.55 -13.39 -29.28
CA LEU A 8 36.74 -12.82 -28.20
C LEU A 8 35.42 -13.60 -28.09
N PHE A 9 35.26 -14.41 -27.04
CA PHE A 9 34.00 -15.08 -26.70
C PHE A 9 33.00 -14.03 -26.17
N LEU A 10 31.97 -13.72 -26.96
CA LEU A 10 30.82 -12.91 -26.54
C LEU A 10 29.91 -13.75 -25.64
N VAL A 11 30.10 -13.64 -24.33
CA VAL A 11 29.15 -14.15 -23.33
C VAL A 11 27.93 -13.23 -23.33
N LEU A 12 26.84 -13.68 -23.95
CA LEU A 12 25.51 -13.09 -23.82
C LEU A 12 25.05 -13.20 -22.37
N PHE A 13 25.28 -12.15 -21.58
CA PHE A 13 24.62 -11.97 -20.29
C PHE A 13 23.13 -11.70 -20.54
N GLY A 14 22.33 -12.76 -20.60
CA GLY A 14 20.89 -12.65 -20.40
C GLY A 14 20.65 -12.10 -19.00
N SER A 15 20.14 -10.87 -18.91
CA SER A 15 19.74 -10.27 -17.64
C SER A 15 18.56 -11.06 -17.09
N LEU A 16 18.82 -11.99 -16.15
CA LEU A 16 17.80 -12.49 -15.25
C LEU A 16 17.29 -11.30 -14.44
N GLN A 17 16.17 -10.72 -14.85
CA GLN A 17 15.40 -9.85 -13.97
C GLN A 17 14.94 -10.70 -12.79
N ALA A 18 15.62 -10.56 -11.65
CA ALA A 18 15.08 -11.00 -10.38
C ALA A 18 13.76 -10.23 -10.16
N GLN A 19 12.62 -10.86 -10.46
CA GLN A 19 11.32 -10.35 -10.05
C GLN A 19 11.32 -10.29 -8.53
N VAL A 20 11.54 -9.09 -7.99
CA VAL A 20 11.31 -8.83 -6.58
C VAL A 20 9.84 -9.10 -6.34
N LEU A 21 9.56 -10.20 -5.67
CA LEU A 21 8.24 -10.61 -5.23
C LEU A 21 7.63 -9.45 -4.41
N GLN A 22 6.65 -8.75 -5.00
CA GLN A 22 6.07 -7.54 -4.44
C GLN A 22 4.81 -7.91 -3.67
N ASN A 23 4.71 -7.51 -2.39
CA ASN A 23 3.49 -7.66 -1.60
C ASN A 23 2.26 -7.16 -2.40
N ILE A 24 1.31 -8.06 -2.65
CA ILE A 24 0.12 -7.79 -3.49
C ILE A 24 -1.07 -7.27 -2.68
N VAL A 25 -0.93 -7.15 -1.36
CA VAL A 25 -1.88 -6.49 -0.47
C VAL A 25 -1.84 -4.97 -0.69
N ARG A 26 -3.01 -4.35 -0.72
CA ARG A 26 -3.15 -2.89 -0.75
C ARG A 26 -3.22 -2.35 0.67
N ASN A 27 -2.58 -1.21 0.91
CA ASN A 27 -2.57 -0.56 2.23
C ASN A 27 -2.22 -1.53 3.39
N PRO A 28 -1.11 -2.27 3.30
CA PRO A 28 -0.81 -3.41 4.18
C PRO A 28 -0.66 -3.06 5.67
N SER A 29 -0.28 -1.82 5.99
CA SER A 29 -0.15 -1.31 7.36
C SER A 29 -1.21 -0.28 7.73
N PHE A 30 -2.35 -0.27 7.05
CA PHE A 30 -3.51 0.57 7.39
C PHE A 30 -3.28 2.10 7.45
N GLU A 31 -2.24 2.61 6.79
CA GLU A 31 -1.87 4.04 6.81
C GLU A 31 -2.65 4.92 5.82
N GLN A 32 -3.28 4.31 4.82
CA GLN A 32 -4.16 5.01 3.89
C GLN A 32 -5.58 4.95 4.42
N TYR A 33 -6.21 6.09 4.62
CA TYR A 33 -7.57 6.21 5.12
C TYR A 33 -8.36 7.20 4.28
N ARG A 34 -9.68 7.10 4.37
CA ARG A 34 -10.63 7.99 3.70
C ARG A 34 -10.64 9.37 4.38
N LYS A 35 -11.63 10.21 4.07
CA LYS A 35 -11.70 11.62 4.49
C LYS A 35 -11.62 11.87 6.02
N GLN A 36 -11.83 10.86 6.86
CA GLN A 36 -11.87 11.00 8.32
C GLN A 36 -11.24 9.80 9.04
N TYR A 37 -10.83 10.04 10.29
CA TYR A 37 -10.36 9.02 11.23
C TYR A 37 -11.53 8.27 11.86
N PRO A 38 -11.30 7.02 12.30
CA PRO A 38 -12.30 6.28 13.07
C PRO A 38 -12.57 7.02 14.39
N LYS A 39 -13.84 7.12 14.77
CA LYS A 39 -14.29 7.72 16.03
C LYS A 39 -14.92 6.69 16.96
N ASP A 40 -15.27 5.53 16.43
CA ASP A 40 -15.85 4.42 17.17
C ASP A 40 -15.46 3.08 16.54
N LEU A 41 -15.79 1.99 17.24
CA LEU A 41 -15.65 0.63 16.77
C LEU A 41 -16.50 0.34 15.51
N GLY A 42 -16.16 -0.70 14.76
CA GLY A 42 -16.85 -1.15 13.55
C GLY A 42 -16.52 -0.35 12.28
N GLN A 43 -15.48 0.48 12.32
CA GLN A 43 -15.19 1.46 11.26
C GLN A 43 -14.03 1.08 10.33
N ILE A 44 -13.75 -0.22 10.14
CA ILE A 44 -12.68 -0.69 9.24
C ILE A 44 -12.74 -0.11 7.82
N SER A 45 -13.94 0.16 7.31
CA SER A 45 -14.15 0.70 5.96
C SER A 45 -13.57 2.11 5.74
N LEU A 46 -13.21 2.81 6.82
CA LEU A 46 -12.47 4.07 6.76
C LEU A 46 -11.00 3.89 6.37
N SER A 47 -10.42 2.70 6.60
CA SER A 47 -9.13 2.33 6.03
C SER A 47 -9.30 2.02 4.54
N THR A 48 -8.54 2.70 3.70
CA THR A 48 -8.67 2.58 2.24
C THR A 48 -8.35 1.14 1.81
N TYR A 49 -9.21 0.58 0.95
CA TYR A 49 -9.22 -0.81 0.45
C TYR A 49 -9.65 -1.89 1.44
N TRP A 50 -9.75 -1.59 2.72
CA TRP A 50 -10.14 -2.55 3.75
C TRP A 50 -11.63 -2.46 4.06
N GLY A 51 -12.20 -3.57 4.51
CA GLY A 51 -13.60 -3.69 4.91
C GLY A 51 -13.81 -4.89 5.83
N GLY A 52 -15.01 -5.03 6.37
CA GLY A 52 -15.46 -6.24 7.07
C GLY A 52 -15.92 -7.29 6.07
N ALA A 53 -15.81 -8.58 6.40
CA ALA A 53 -16.29 -9.69 5.54
C ALA A 53 -17.69 -10.21 5.92
N ASN A 54 -18.21 -9.76 7.06
CA ASN A 54 -19.52 -10.07 7.61
C ASN A 54 -20.07 -8.83 8.36
N LEU A 55 -21.26 -8.92 8.96
CA LEU A 55 -21.91 -7.78 9.63
C LEU A 55 -21.32 -7.40 10.99
N ALA A 56 -20.39 -8.19 11.54
CA ALA A 56 -19.81 -7.95 12.86
C ALA A 56 -19.00 -6.65 12.93
N GLY A 57 -18.49 -6.19 11.79
CA GLY A 57 -17.82 -4.90 11.65
C GLY A 57 -16.46 -4.86 12.36
N ALA A 58 -15.39 -5.19 11.64
CA ALA A 58 -14.04 -5.06 12.18
C ALA A 58 -13.68 -3.60 12.52
N ASP A 59 -12.71 -3.44 13.40
CA ASP A 59 -12.30 -2.15 13.93
C ASP A 59 -11.12 -1.57 13.16
N TYR A 60 -11.05 -0.24 13.14
CA TYR A 60 -9.87 0.50 12.71
C TYR A 60 -9.47 1.48 13.80
N TYR A 61 -8.19 1.43 14.16
CA TYR A 61 -7.58 2.27 15.19
C TYR A 61 -6.60 3.24 14.52
N HIS A 62 -6.53 4.47 15.01
CA HIS A 62 -5.60 5.46 14.47
C HIS A 62 -5.14 6.47 15.53
N GLU A 63 -3.89 6.94 15.43
CA GLU A 63 -3.29 7.88 16.39
C GLU A 63 -4.04 9.21 16.48
N ARG A 64 -4.59 9.68 15.36
CA ARG A 64 -5.42 10.92 15.30
C ARG A 64 -6.83 10.77 15.88
N SER A 65 -7.18 9.62 16.42
CA SER A 65 -8.48 9.37 17.07
C SER A 65 -8.43 9.61 18.59
N GLU A 66 -7.57 10.52 19.05
CA GLU A 66 -7.34 10.82 20.46
C GLU A 66 -8.63 11.00 21.28
N GLY A 67 -8.67 10.42 22.48
CA GLY A 67 -9.82 10.49 23.38
C GLY A 67 -11.00 9.58 23.02
N SER A 68 -10.92 8.79 21.96
CA SER A 68 -11.96 7.82 21.56
C SER A 68 -11.63 6.37 21.96
N ASN A 69 -12.62 5.48 21.80
CA ASN A 69 -12.46 4.04 21.98
C ASN A 69 -11.52 3.38 20.97
N VAL A 70 -11.09 4.12 19.93
CA VAL A 70 -10.27 3.63 18.82
C VAL A 70 -8.95 4.43 18.66
N ALA A 71 -8.54 5.13 19.72
CA ALA A 71 -7.30 5.90 19.73
C ALA A 71 -6.05 5.00 19.80
N VAL A 72 -5.00 5.36 19.08
CA VAL A 72 -3.67 4.76 19.25
C VAL A 72 -2.80 5.70 20.09
N PRO A 73 -2.08 5.23 21.13
CA PRO A 73 -1.93 3.82 21.50
C PRO A 73 -2.95 3.29 22.49
N ARG A 74 -3.76 4.13 23.14
CA ARG A 74 -4.68 3.70 24.21
C ARG A 74 -6.11 3.70 23.73
N ASN A 75 -6.71 2.53 23.61
CA ASN A 75 -8.07 2.32 23.13
C ASN A 75 -8.87 1.42 24.09
N LYS A 76 -10.10 1.06 23.69
CA LYS A 76 -11.00 0.21 24.48
C LYS A 76 -10.50 -1.22 24.66
N MET A 77 -9.71 -1.76 23.73
CA MET A 77 -9.23 -3.15 23.75
C MET A 77 -7.86 -3.31 24.39
N GLY A 78 -7.10 -2.22 24.56
CA GLY A 78 -5.82 -2.23 25.27
C GLY A 78 -4.91 -1.08 24.90
N ARG A 79 -3.63 -1.21 25.25
CA ARG A 79 -2.59 -0.22 24.98
C ARG A 79 -1.47 -0.77 24.10
N THR A 80 -1.38 -0.31 22.85
CA THR A 80 -0.23 -0.60 21.98
C THR A 80 -0.04 0.46 20.90
N LYS A 81 1.20 0.68 20.46
CA LYS A 81 1.47 1.45 19.24
C LYS A 81 1.28 0.55 18.02
N ALA A 82 0.99 1.15 16.87
CA ALA A 82 1.03 0.41 15.60
C ALA A 82 2.40 -0.25 15.40
N LYS A 83 2.43 -1.41 14.75
CA LYS A 83 3.70 -2.06 14.42
C LYS A 83 4.45 -1.22 13.39
N THR A 84 3.73 -0.75 12.37
CA THR A 84 4.20 0.24 11.41
C THR A 84 3.24 1.41 11.35
N GLY A 85 3.76 2.62 11.35
CA GLY A 85 2.95 3.81 11.11
C GLY A 85 2.11 4.22 12.31
N ARG A 86 0.83 4.51 12.08
CA ARG A 86 -0.08 5.22 12.99
C ARG A 86 -1.44 4.55 13.16
N GLY A 87 -1.76 3.54 12.34
CA GLY A 87 -3.03 2.81 12.44
C GLY A 87 -2.87 1.31 12.31
N TYR A 88 -3.88 0.59 12.78
CA TYR A 88 -3.98 -0.87 12.65
C TYR A 88 -5.44 -1.28 12.71
N ALA A 89 -5.76 -2.49 12.25
CA ALA A 89 -7.09 -3.05 12.40
C ALA A 89 -7.22 -3.86 13.68
N GLY A 90 -8.45 -4.19 14.07
CA GLY A 90 -8.68 -5.19 15.11
C GLY A 90 -9.95 -6.01 14.85
N VAL A 91 -9.95 -7.24 15.38
CA VAL A 91 -11.06 -8.19 15.22
C VAL A 91 -11.27 -9.03 16.47
N TYR A 92 -12.54 -9.32 16.78
CA TYR A 92 -12.92 -10.47 17.60
C TYR A 92 -12.71 -11.78 16.81
N ALA A 93 -11.65 -12.52 17.16
CA ALA A 93 -11.34 -13.78 16.50
C ALA A 93 -11.93 -15.01 17.24
N TYR A 94 -12.43 -14.82 18.47
CA TYR A 94 -13.14 -15.86 19.22
C TYR A 94 -14.01 -15.24 20.30
N THR A 95 -15.19 -15.81 20.54
CA THR A 95 -16.05 -15.51 21.69
C THR A 95 -16.80 -16.77 22.13
N SER A 96 -16.71 -17.19 23.39
CA SER A 96 -17.32 -18.46 23.85
C SER A 96 -18.77 -18.33 24.33
N ARG A 97 -19.14 -17.13 24.81
CA ARG A 97 -20.37 -16.91 25.61
C ARG A 97 -21.04 -15.57 25.35
N TYR A 98 -20.82 -14.99 24.16
CA TYR A 98 -21.64 -13.87 23.74
C TYR A 98 -23.10 -14.33 23.59
N SER A 99 -24.07 -13.42 23.66
CA SER A 99 -25.48 -13.74 23.37
C SER A 99 -25.70 -14.26 21.95
N LYS A 100 -24.68 -14.11 21.09
CA LYS A 100 -24.58 -14.65 19.74
C LYS A 100 -23.40 -15.65 19.71
N ARG A 101 -23.71 -16.95 19.66
CA ARG A 101 -22.67 -17.98 19.47
C ARG A 101 -21.91 -17.74 18.17
N ASP A 102 -20.65 -18.14 18.13
CA ASP A 102 -19.82 -18.04 16.93
C ASP A 102 -19.62 -16.61 16.41
N TYR A 103 -19.79 -15.57 17.23
CA TYR A 103 -19.49 -14.20 16.83
C TYR A 103 -18.03 -14.08 16.38
N ARG A 104 -17.81 -13.54 15.18
CA ARG A 104 -16.49 -13.35 14.57
C ARG A 104 -16.44 -12.05 13.79
N GLU A 105 -15.31 -11.38 13.85
CA GLU A 105 -14.99 -10.29 12.93
C GLU A 105 -13.87 -10.72 11.99
N TYR A 106 -13.89 -10.13 10.81
CA TYR A 106 -12.91 -10.37 9.77
C TYR A 106 -12.56 -9.06 9.10
N VAL A 107 -11.29 -8.91 8.74
CA VAL A 107 -10.87 -7.88 7.79
C VAL A 107 -10.69 -8.51 6.42
N GLN A 108 -11.15 -7.81 5.39
CA GLN A 108 -10.90 -8.17 4.01
C GLN A 108 -10.30 -7.02 3.22
N VAL A 109 -9.49 -7.35 2.21
CA VAL A 109 -8.83 -6.38 1.35
C VAL A 109 -8.82 -6.83 -0.10
N LYS A 110 -9.10 -5.89 -1.00
CA LYS A 110 -8.95 -6.13 -2.45
C LYS A 110 -7.46 -6.19 -2.81
N LEU A 111 -7.06 -7.28 -3.45
CA LEU A 111 -5.70 -7.50 -3.94
C LEU A 111 -5.36 -6.59 -5.13
N LYS A 112 -4.08 -6.39 -5.41
CA LYS A 112 -3.63 -5.63 -6.59
C LYS A 112 -4.01 -6.31 -7.90
N HIS A 113 -3.98 -7.64 -7.92
CA HIS A 113 -4.39 -8.49 -9.04
C HIS A 113 -4.85 -9.85 -8.49
N PRO A 114 -5.67 -10.61 -9.24
CA PRO A 114 -6.14 -11.93 -8.81
C PRO A 114 -5.00 -12.92 -8.56
N LEU A 115 -5.25 -13.89 -7.70
CA LEU A 115 -4.38 -15.06 -7.52
C LEU A 115 -4.45 -15.98 -8.73
N LYS A 116 -3.33 -16.63 -9.03
CA LYS A 116 -3.21 -17.57 -10.16
C LYS A 116 -3.45 -18.99 -9.70
N ARG A 117 -4.30 -19.72 -10.43
CA ARG A 117 -4.63 -21.12 -10.14
C ARG A 117 -3.37 -21.96 -9.99
N GLY A 118 -3.30 -22.75 -8.92
CA GLY A 118 -2.22 -23.70 -8.64
C GLY A 118 -0.94 -23.05 -8.11
N GLU A 119 -0.82 -21.72 -8.09
CA GLU A 119 0.32 -21.07 -7.44
C GLU A 119 0.14 -21.08 -5.92
N THR A 120 1.24 -21.34 -5.21
CA THR A 120 1.33 -21.18 -3.75
C THR A 120 1.71 -19.75 -3.42
N TYR A 121 0.93 -19.14 -2.54
CA TYR A 121 1.19 -17.82 -1.99
C TYR A 121 1.54 -17.93 -0.53
N CYS A 122 2.53 -17.16 -0.10
CA CYS A 122 2.78 -16.95 1.32
C CYS A 122 1.95 -15.78 1.85
N ILE A 123 1.34 -15.96 3.00
CA ILE A 123 0.61 -14.96 3.76
C ILE A 123 1.38 -14.65 5.04
N LYS A 124 1.51 -13.36 5.38
CA LYS A 124 2.04 -12.86 6.64
C LYS A 124 1.16 -11.77 7.24
N ALA A 125 1.14 -11.69 8.55
CA ALA A 125 0.57 -10.57 9.29
C ALA A 125 1.28 -10.40 10.63
N GLN A 126 1.26 -9.18 11.17
CA GLN A 126 1.64 -8.90 12.54
C GLN A 126 0.39 -8.90 13.40
N LEU A 127 0.38 -9.72 14.45
CA LEU A 127 -0.72 -9.84 15.39
C LEU A 127 -0.29 -9.39 16.78
N TYR A 128 -1.18 -8.72 17.49
CA TYR A 128 -1.00 -8.38 18.90
C TYR A 128 -2.26 -8.81 19.64
N LEU A 129 -2.14 -9.66 20.66
CA LEU A 129 -3.29 -10.02 21.48
C LEU A 129 -3.67 -8.84 22.38
N ALA A 130 -4.81 -8.21 22.11
CA ALA A 130 -5.26 -7.01 22.81
C ALA A 130 -5.46 -7.30 24.30
N GLU A 131 -4.93 -6.42 25.18
CA GLU A 131 -4.86 -6.61 26.64
C GLU A 131 -6.17 -7.04 27.28
N ALA A 132 -7.32 -6.60 26.76
CA ALA A 132 -8.64 -7.00 27.25
C ALA A 132 -8.97 -8.50 27.05
N SER A 133 -8.28 -9.19 26.14
CA SER A 133 -8.53 -10.59 25.81
C SER A 133 -8.12 -11.54 26.93
N ASN A 134 -8.99 -12.47 27.30
CA ASN A 134 -8.74 -13.48 28.33
C ASN A 134 -8.55 -14.90 27.75
N ARG A 135 -8.48 -15.01 26.41
CA ARG A 135 -8.11 -16.20 25.66
C ARG A 135 -7.21 -15.79 24.50
N ALA A 136 -6.42 -16.75 24.02
CA ALA A 136 -5.64 -16.63 22.79
C ALA A 136 -5.92 -17.80 21.87
N LEU A 137 -5.83 -17.57 20.57
CA LEU A 137 -5.94 -18.61 19.55
C LEU A 137 -4.64 -19.42 19.44
N GLY A 138 -4.77 -20.71 19.16
CA GLY A 138 -3.63 -21.55 18.75
C GLY A 138 -3.11 -21.23 17.35
N ALA A 139 -3.96 -20.66 16.49
CA ALA A 139 -3.60 -20.21 15.15
C ALA A 139 -4.60 -19.16 14.66
N PHE A 140 -4.12 -18.21 13.85
CA PHE A 140 -4.98 -17.31 13.09
C PHE A 140 -5.33 -17.94 11.73
N GLY A 141 -6.28 -17.37 10.99
CA GLY A 141 -6.69 -17.87 9.69
C GLY A 141 -6.55 -16.82 8.60
N ALA A 142 -6.35 -17.31 7.37
CA ALA A 142 -6.45 -16.49 6.17
C ALA A 142 -7.15 -17.25 5.04
N GLY A 143 -8.16 -16.64 4.45
CA GLY A 143 -8.89 -17.14 3.27
C GLY A 143 -8.77 -16.18 2.10
N ALA A 144 -9.13 -16.66 0.90
CA ALA A 144 -9.19 -15.82 -0.28
C ALA A 144 -10.46 -16.10 -1.09
N SER A 145 -11.00 -15.07 -1.74
CA SER A 145 -12.25 -15.15 -2.49
C SER A 145 -12.20 -14.34 -3.79
N ARG A 146 -12.99 -14.74 -4.79
CA ARG A 146 -13.09 -14.04 -6.09
C ARG A 146 -13.83 -12.71 -6.02
N PHE A 147 -14.81 -12.66 -5.12
CA PHE A 147 -15.72 -11.54 -4.88
C PHE A 147 -15.59 -11.10 -3.42
N PRO A 148 -15.93 -9.84 -3.08
CA PRO A 148 -15.96 -9.42 -1.69
C PRO A 148 -16.92 -10.32 -0.90
N MET A 149 -16.54 -10.66 0.34
CA MET A 149 -17.42 -11.39 1.25
C MET A 149 -18.41 -10.41 1.87
N GLU A 150 -19.70 -10.74 1.83
CA GLU A 150 -20.79 -9.90 2.34
C GLU A 150 -21.79 -10.76 3.13
N GLN A 151 -21.28 -11.56 4.08
CA GLN A 151 -22.16 -12.41 4.90
C GLN A 151 -23.08 -11.54 5.76
N GLU A 152 -24.39 -11.78 5.67
CA GLU A 152 -25.45 -10.98 6.33
C GLU A 152 -25.66 -11.32 7.82
N ASP A 153 -24.73 -12.04 8.44
CA ASP A 153 -24.71 -12.29 9.87
C ASP A 153 -23.34 -11.97 10.47
N GLU A 154 -23.19 -12.18 11.77
CA GLU A 154 -21.96 -11.90 12.53
C GLU A 154 -21.18 -13.17 12.87
N ALA A 155 -21.58 -14.31 12.30
CA ALA A 155 -21.02 -15.61 12.60
C ALA A 155 -19.75 -15.91 11.79
N VAL A 156 -19.20 -17.11 11.99
CA VAL A 156 -18.07 -17.63 11.22
C VAL A 156 -18.40 -17.67 9.72
N LEU A 157 -17.47 -17.21 8.88
CA LEU A 157 -17.62 -17.25 7.43
C LEU A 157 -17.73 -18.68 6.90
N GLN A 158 -18.76 -18.93 6.10
CA GLN A 158 -18.99 -20.22 5.44
C GLN A 158 -18.45 -20.24 4.01
N ASN A 159 -18.26 -21.45 3.45
CA ASN A 159 -17.93 -21.69 2.05
C ASN A 159 -16.66 -20.97 1.55
N ILE A 160 -15.69 -20.78 2.44
CA ILE A 160 -14.40 -20.19 2.10
C ILE A 160 -13.26 -21.17 2.39
N LYS A 161 -12.38 -21.35 1.40
CA LYS A 161 -11.12 -22.05 1.61
C LYS A 161 -10.18 -21.13 2.37
N PHE A 162 -9.57 -21.67 3.43
CA PHE A 162 -8.60 -20.92 4.23
C PHE A 162 -7.40 -21.80 4.62
N THR A 163 -6.36 -21.13 5.07
CA THR A 163 -5.14 -21.73 5.66
C THR A 163 -4.91 -21.15 7.06
N TYR A 164 -4.17 -21.87 7.88
CA TYR A 164 -3.77 -21.40 9.21
C TYR A 164 -2.49 -20.58 9.13
N LEU A 165 -2.44 -19.51 9.91
CA LEU A 165 -1.25 -18.71 10.14
C LEU A 165 -0.72 -18.97 11.54
N PHE A 166 0.56 -19.34 11.62
CA PHE A 166 1.26 -19.64 12.87
C PHE A 166 2.43 -18.70 13.06
N ASN A 167 2.77 -18.42 14.32
CA ASN A 167 4.09 -17.88 14.65
C ASN A 167 5.18 -18.95 14.45
N GLN A 168 6.44 -18.53 14.55
CA GLN A 168 7.59 -19.37 14.18
C GLN A 168 7.67 -20.69 14.96
N ASP A 169 7.39 -20.66 16.26
CA ASP A 169 7.43 -21.82 17.14
C ASP A 169 6.08 -22.56 17.24
N ARG A 170 5.04 -22.04 16.57
CA ARG A 170 3.65 -22.53 16.62
C ARG A 170 3.07 -22.55 18.03
N SER A 171 3.60 -21.72 18.93
CA SER A 171 3.01 -21.49 20.23
C SER A 171 1.67 -20.74 20.07
N PRO A 172 0.78 -20.82 21.07
CA PRO A 172 -0.42 -19.99 21.07
C PRO A 172 -0.08 -18.51 20.91
N LEU A 173 -0.98 -17.76 20.26
CA LEU A 173 -0.80 -16.34 19.96
C LEU A 173 -1.19 -15.49 21.18
N ASP A 174 -0.56 -15.74 22.33
CA ASP A 174 -0.91 -15.17 23.64
C ASP A 174 -0.06 -13.95 24.02
N GLN A 175 0.86 -13.54 23.15
CA GLN A 175 1.84 -12.51 23.49
C GLN A 175 1.24 -11.11 23.43
N ARG A 176 1.57 -10.27 24.43
CA ARG A 176 1.22 -8.84 24.51
C ARG A 176 2.23 -7.96 23.77
N GLN A 177 2.66 -8.42 22.61
CA GLN A 177 3.59 -7.75 21.70
C GLN A 177 3.26 -8.17 20.27
N TRP A 178 3.76 -7.41 19.29
CA TRP A 178 3.58 -7.75 17.88
C TRP A 178 4.35 -9.03 17.54
N VAL A 179 3.61 -10.02 17.05
CA VAL A 179 4.12 -11.33 16.64
C VAL A 179 3.79 -11.55 15.17
N GLU A 180 4.81 -11.92 14.40
CA GLU A 180 4.61 -12.32 13.01
C GLU A 180 3.97 -13.71 12.96
N VAL A 181 2.87 -13.82 12.21
CA VAL A 181 2.29 -15.10 11.83
C VAL A 181 2.39 -15.29 10.33
N GLN A 182 2.55 -16.55 9.90
CA GLN A 182 2.65 -16.90 8.49
C GLN A 182 1.99 -18.23 8.15
N GLY A 183 1.63 -18.39 6.88
CA GLY A 183 1.10 -19.63 6.33
C GLY A 183 1.06 -19.61 4.81
N ASP A 184 1.01 -20.81 4.22
CA ASP A 184 0.94 -20.99 2.77
C ASP A 184 -0.51 -21.21 2.33
N TYR A 185 -0.89 -20.57 1.23
CA TYR A 185 -2.20 -20.68 0.59
C TYR A 185 -2.06 -21.09 -0.87
N VAL A 186 -2.65 -22.23 -1.23
CA VAL A 186 -2.67 -22.71 -2.62
C VAL A 186 -3.91 -22.17 -3.32
N ALA A 187 -3.72 -21.32 -4.32
CA ALA A 187 -4.80 -20.61 -4.99
C ALA A 187 -5.59 -21.50 -5.97
N GLU A 188 -6.91 -21.33 -6.00
CA GLU A 188 -7.84 -21.97 -6.93
C GLU A 188 -7.98 -21.19 -8.24
N GLY A 189 -7.52 -19.94 -8.24
CA GLY A 189 -7.50 -19.02 -9.36
C GLY A 189 -8.66 -18.04 -9.34
N GLY A 190 -8.32 -16.77 -9.58
CA GLY A 190 -9.26 -15.67 -9.69
C GLY A 190 -9.63 -15.02 -8.36
N GLU A 191 -9.09 -15.48 -7.23
CA GLU A 191 -9.31 -14.84 -5.94
C GLU A 191 -8.76 -13.40 -5.97
N ASN A 192 -9.62 -12.42 -5.74
CA ASN A 192 -9.30 -10.99 -5.77
C ASN A 192 -9.27 -10.35 -4.38
N PHE A 193 -9.67 -11.09 -3.34
CA PHE A 193 -9.75 -10.62 -1.97
C PHE A 193 -9.00 -11.56 -1.05
N LEU A 194 -8.29 -10.98 -0.08
CA LEU A 194 -7.72 -11.69 1.07
C LEU A 194 -8.57 -11.36 2.30
N ILE A 195 -8.86 -12.36 3.11
CA ILE A 195 -9.69 -12.26 4.32
C ILE A 195 -8.89 -12.85 5.48
N LEU A 196 -8.82 -12.13 6.60
CA LEU A 196 -8.10 -12.54 7.81
C LEU A 196 -9.07 -12.61 8.99
N GLY A 197 -8.94 -13.64 9.82
CA GLY A 197 -9.75 -13.85 11.02
C GLY A 197 -9.67 -15.30 11.51
N ASN A 198 -10.73 -15.80 12.12
CA ASN A 198 -10.84 -17.19 12.53
C ASN A 198 -12.03 -17.85 11.81
N PHE A 199 -11.77 -18.86 11.00
CA PHE A 199 -12.76 -19.54 10.17
C PHE A 199 -13.37 -20.78 10.83
N GLN A 200 -13.05 -21.04 12.10
CA GLN A 200 -13.59 -22.16 12.85
C GLN A 200 -14.69 -21.73 13.81
N ASP A 201 -15.69 -22.61 13.96
CA ASP A 201 -16.71 -22.51 15.01
C ASP A 201 -16.08 -22.61 16.40
N ASP A 202 -16.83 -22.21 17.43
CA ASP A 202 -16.38 -22.14 18.82
C ASP A 202 -15.91 -23.52 19.33
N ARG A 203 -16.47 -24.61 18.80
CA ARG A 203 -16.13 -25.99 19.20
C ARG A 203 -14.82 -26.46 18.59
N SER A 204 -14.52 -26.05 17.37
CA SER A 204 -13.32 -26.46 16.62
C SER A 204 -12.15 -25.50 16.85
N THR A 205 -12.44 -24.26 17.27
CA THR A 205 -11.42 -23.27 17.59
C THR A 205 -10.58 -23.70 18.79
N LYS A 206 -9.28 -23.89 18.58
CA LYS A 206 -8.31 -24.15 19.66
C LYS A 206 -7.95 -22.83 20.34
N VAL A 207 -8.26 -22.72 21.62
CA VAL A 207 -7.90 -21.58 22.48
C VAL A 207 -7.06 -22.01 23.68
N THR A 208 -6.28 -21.09 24.22
CA THR A 208 -5.57 -21.28 25.50
C THR A 208 -6.55 -21.45 26.67
N GLY A 209 -6.00 -21.80 27.84
CA GLY A 209 -6.69 -21.56 29.11
C GLY A 209 -6.94 -20.06 29.37
N ALA A 210 -7.57 -19.77 30.50
CA ALA A 210 -7.79 -18.39 30.92
C ALA A 210 -6.45 -17.64 31.10
N ILE A 211 -6.37 -16.47 30.49
CA ILE A 211 -5.24 -15.54 30.64
C ILE A 211 -5.69 -14.48 31.65
N GLU A 212 -4.89 -14.23 32.68
CA GLU A 212 -5.16 -13.16 33.65
C GLU A 212 -5.17 -11.79 32.96
N VAL A 213 -6.17 -10.98 33.28
CA VAL A 213 -6.37 -9.64 32.73
C VAL A 213 -6.39 -8.64 33.88
N ASP A 214 -5.46 -7.70 33.86
CA ASP A 214 -5.07 -6.93 35.05
C ASP A 214 -6.09 -5.84 35.46
N SER A 215 -7.02 -5.43 34.59
CA SER A 215 -8.18 -4.63 35.00
C SER A 215 -9.06 -4.21 33.82
N PHE A 216 -10.37 -4.14 34.10
CA PHE A 216 -11.51 -3.61 33.33
C PHE A 216 -12.41 -4.62 32.58
N ARG A 217 -13.60 -4.78 33.21
CA ARG A 217 -14.94 -5.03 32.64
C ARG A 217 -15.23 -6.43 32.10
N ASN A 218 -15.86 -7.18 33.01
CA ASN A 218 -16.84 -8.25 32.81
C ASN A 218 -16.26 -9.69 32.76
N PRO A 219 -16.22 -10.40 33.90
CA PRO A 219 -15.67 -11.76 34.02
C PRO A 219 -16.53 -12.87 33.37
N HIS A 220 -17.48 -12.52 32.49
CA HIS A 220 -18.53 -13.45 32.06
C HIS A 220 -18.45 -13.91 30.60
N VAL A 221 -17.51 -13.40 29.80
CA VAL A 221 -17.33 -13.83 28.40
C VAL A 221 -15.87 -14.13 28.11
N ASP A 222 -15.58 -15.33 27.59
CA ASP A 222 -14.24 -15.63 27.09
C ASP A 222 -14.12 -15.16 25.64
N PHE A 223 -13.06 -14.43 25.33
CA PHE A 223 -12.81 -13.94 23.97
C PHE A 223 -11.32 -13.74 23.69
N ALA A 224 -10.99 -13.81 22.40
CA ALA A 224 -9.69 -13.46 21.87
C ALA A 224 -9.85 -12.35 20.83
N TYR A 225 -9.28 -11.18 21.12
CA TYR A 225 -9.29 -10.02 20.24
C TYR A 225 -7.86 -9.71 19.81
N TYR A 226 -7.66 -9.56 18.50
CA TYR A 226 -6.35 -9.31 17.93
C TYR A 226 -6.32 -7.98 17.20
N PHE A 227 -5.27 -7.19 17.44
CA PHE A 227 -4.88 -6.14 16.51
C PHE A 227 -4.08 -6.76 15.36
N ILE A 228 -4.26 -6.23 14.15
CA ILE A 228 -3.66 -6.72 12.92
C ILE A 228 -2.94 -5.55 12.24
N ASP A 229 -1.68 -5.76 11.87
CA ASP A 229 -0.86 -4.81 11.12
C ASP A 229 0.05 -5.54 10.12
N ASP A 230 0.73 -4.79 9.24
CA ASP A 230 1.75 -5.29 8.31
C ASP A 230 1.37 -6.55 7.53
N VAL A 231 0.20 -6.54 6.90
CA VAL A 231 -0.32 -7.69 6.15
C VAL A 231 0.40 -7.86 4.81
N CYS A 232 0.76 -9.08 4.48
CA CYS A 232 1.43 -9.40 3.24
C CYS A 232 0.92 -10.67 2.59
N LEU A 233 0.88 -10.64 1.24
CA LEU A 233 0.64 -11.78 0.38
C LEU A 233 1.63 -11.73 -0.77
N THR A 234 2.33 -12.83 -1.05
CA THR A 234 3.28 -12.90 -2.16
C THR A 234 3.33 -14.29 -2.80
N SER A 235 3.55 -14.36 -4.10
CA SER A 235 3.74 -15.62 -4.84
C SER A 235 5.09 -16.24 -4.45
N GLN A 236 5.14 -17.55 -4.20
CA GLN A 236 6.39 -18.27 -3.93
C GLN A 236 6.91 -18.89 -5.24
N LYS A 237 7.67 -18.12 -6.04
CA LYS A 237 8.20 -18.65 -7.32
C LYS A 237 9.53 -19.41 -7.23
N SER A 238 10.29 -19.30 -6.15
CA SER A 238 11.41 -20.21 -5.84
C SER A 238 11.96 -20.00 -4.42
N ASN A 239 12.19 -21.11 -3.72
CA ASN A 239 12.88 -21.30 -2.43
C ASN A 239 12.53 -20.40 -1.21
N PHE A 240 11.66 -20.97 -0.37
CA PHE A 240 11.70 -21.03 1.11
C PHE A 240 11.66 -19.77 1.98
N THR A 241 11.58 -18.56 1.43
CA THR A 241 11.32 -17.39 2.27
C THR A 241 10.11 -16.62 1.78
N CYS A 242 9.17 -16.45 2.70
CA CYS A 242 8.08 -15.51 2.56
C CYS A 242 8.63 -14.09 2.60
N ASN A 243 9.19 -13.66 1.47
CA ASN A 243 9.85 -12.37 1.35
C ASN A 243 8.80 -11.31 1.04
N CYS A 244 8.19 -10.81 2.10
CA CYS A 244 7.26 -9.69 2.04
C CYS A 244 7.97 -8.34 1.81
N GLY A 245 9.31 -8.34 1.76
CA GLY A 245 10.12 -7.21 2.22
C GLY A 245 9.84 -7.00 3.70
N SER A 246 10.80 -7.20 4.60
CA SER A 246 10.52 -6.92 6.02
C SER A 246 10.07 -5.47 6.16
N PHE A 247 9.03 -5.18 6.93
CA PHE A 247 8.50 -3.82 7.04
C PHE A 247 9.53 -2.83 7.60
N GLU A 248 10.50 -3.33 8.39
CA GLU A 248 11.69 -2.57 8.80
C GLU A 248 12.71 -2.39 7.66
N MET A 249 12.88 -3.34 6.74
CA MET A 249 13.58 -3.07 5.47
C MET A 249 12.72 -2.24 4.50
N LEU A 250 11.40 -2.19 4.62
CA LEU A 250 10.56 -1.26 3.85
C LEU A 250 10.57 0.16 4.45
N ASN A 251 11.27 0.39 5.56
CA ASN A 251 11.64 1.74 6.02
C ASN A 251 13.15 2.00 5.85
N THR A 252 14.01 1.01 6.11
CA THR A 252 15.47 1.14 6.01
C THR A 252 16.00 0.85 4.60
N GLN A 253 15.56 -0.20 3.91
CA GLN A 253 15.79 -0.38 2.46
C GLN A 253 14.83 0.43 1.60
N ARG A 254 13.68 0.92 2.05
CA ARG A 254 12.94 1.88 1.21
C ARG A 254 13.60 3.24 1.27
N ARG A 255 14.23 3.64 2.39
CA ARG A 255 15.20 4.73 2.36
C ARG A 255 16.45 4.36 1.58
N GLU A 256 17.14 3.26 1.84
CA GLU A 256 18.41 2.94 1.15
C GLU A 256 18.23 2.57 -0.31
N LYS A 257 17.18 1.84 -0.73
CA LYS A 257 16.87 1.46 -2.11
C LYS A 257 16.07 2.53 -2.85
N ILE A 258 15.26 3.40 -2.22
CA ILE A 258 14.86 4.65 -2.90
C ILE A 258 16.10 5.52 -3.05
N VAL A 259 16.96 5.66 -2.03
CA VAL A 259 18.23 6.36 -2.15
C VAL A 259 19.15 5.68 -3.16
N LEU A 260 19.15 4.35 -3.31
CA LEU A 260 20.01 3.60 -4.24
C LEU A 260 19.43 3.59 -5.65
N ASP A 261 18.14 3.34 -5.88
CA ASP A 261 17.48 3.48 -7.19
C ASP A 261 17.47 4.94 -7.66
N VAL A 262 17.39 5.92 -6.75
CA VAL A 262 17.54 7.35 -7.10
C VAL A 262 19.02 7.70 -7.34
N ARG A 263 19.96 7.04 -6.64
CA ARG A 263 21.41 7.16 -6.92
C ARG A 263 21.83 6.44 -8.21
N LEU A 264 21.16 5.35 -8.58
CA LEU A 264 21.45 4.52 -9.75
C LEU A 264 20.66 4.97 -10.99
N ASN A 265 19.50 5.59 -10.80
CA ASN A 265 18.75 6.31 -11.82
C ASN A 265 18.92 7.83 -11.59
N ARG A 266 20.18 8.30 -11.65
CA ARG A 266 20.53 9.73 -11.59
C ARG A 266 20.01 10.46 -12.83
N LYS A 267 18.71 10.77 -12.89
CA LYS A 267 18.33 12.04 -13.51
C LYS A 267 18.63 13.13 -12.49
N GLU A 268 19.89 13.56 -12.47
CA GLU A 268 20.29 14.71 -11.68
C GLU A 268 19.69 15.97 -12.31
N TYR A 269 18.75 16.59 -11.63
CA TYR A 269 18.37 17.95 -11.93
C TYR A 269 19.53 18.87 -11.53
N ARG A 270 20.13 19.52 -12.53
CA ARG A 270 21.14 20.56 -12.30
C ARG A 270 20.44 21.91 -12.21
N LEU A 271 21.01 22.82 -11.42
CA LEU A 271 20.48 24.17 -11.30
C LEU A 271 20.37 24.80 -12.69
N ASN A 272 19.23 25.40 -12.99
CA ASN A 272 18.86 25.98 -14.29
C ASN A 272 18.69 25.00 -15.48
N GLN A 273 18.89 23.70 -15.29
CA GLN A 273 18.62 22.70 -16.33
C GLN A 273 17.10 22.57 -16.55
N VAL A 274 16.72 22.40 -17.81
CA VAL A 274 15.33 22.14 -18.23
C VAL A 274 15.21 20.66 -18.58
N ASP A 275 14.24 20.00 -17.98
CA ASP A 275 13.99 18.59 -18.15
C ASP A 275 12.55 18.37 -18.58
N ILE A 276 12.36 17.60 -19.66
CA ILE A 276 11.04 17.24 -20.17
C ILE A 276 10.51 16.05 -19.35
N LEU A 277 9.22 16.10 -19.01
CA LEU A 277 8.47 14.99 -18.42
C LEU A 277 7.76 14.24 -19.55
N GLU A 278 8.30 13.11 -19.98
CA GLU A 278 7.92 12.47 -21.26
C GLU A 278 6.61 11.68 -21.17
N GLN A 279 6.29 11.14 -19.99
CA GLN A 279 5.08 10.38 -19.71
C GLN A 279 3.94 11.27 -19.19
N VAL A 280 4.21 12.52 -18.84
CA VAL A 280 3.17 13.50 -18.47
C VAL A 280 2.44 14.02 -19.71
N GLN A 281 1.52 13.20 -20.19
CA GLN A 281 0.62 13.49 -21.30
C GLN A 281 -0.81 13.76 -20.81
N PHE A 282 -1.59 14.43 -21.66
CA PHE A 282 -2.96 14.84 -21.35
C PHE A 282 -3.93 14.41 -22.45
N GLU A 283 -5.16 14.17 -22.06
CA GLU A 283 -6.25 14.05 -23.02
C GLU A 283 -6.36 15.32 -23.89
N ARG A 284 -6.87 15.14 -25.11
CA ARG A 284 -6.88 16.18 -26.13
C ARG A 284 -7.70 17.40 -25.66
N GLY A 285 -7.06 18.57 -25.69
CA GLY A 285 -7.71 19.86 -25.37
C GLY A 285 -7.99 20.09 -23.88
N ASN A 286 -7.58 19.19 -22.99
CA ASN A 286 -7.85 19.32 -21.55
C ASN A 286 -6.57 19.17 -20.71
N ALA A 287 -6.74 19.23 -19.39
CA ALA A 287 -5.68 19.06 -18.39
C ALA A 287 -5.89 17.78 -17.55
N ILE A 288 -6.51 16.76 -18.13
CA ILE A 288 -6.69 15.43 -17.54
C ILE A 288 -5.51 14.56 -17.96
N PHE A 289 -4.82 13.97 -16.98
CA PHE A 289 -3.66 13.12 -17.23
C PHE A 289 -4.03 11.80 -17.91
N LEU A 290 -3.21 11.37 -18.87
CA LEU A 290 -3.27 10.02 -19.43
C LEU A 290 -2.61 8.99 -18.50
N GLU A 291 -2.78 7.70 -18.82
CA GLU A 291 -2.10 6.60 -18.15
C GLU A 291 -0.57 6.77 -18.24
N GLY A 292 0.16 6.42 -17.17
CA GLY A 292 1.62 6.61 -17.06
C GLY A 292 2.04 7.96 -16.43
N ALA A 293 1.29 9.04 -16.66
CA ALA A 293 1.65 10.37 -16.12
C ALA A 293 1.78 10.40 -14.58
N LYS A 294 0.94 9.64 -13.88
CA LYS A 294 0.98 9.54 -12.41
C LYS A 294 2.28 8.92 -11.90
N GLU A 295 2.83 7.93 -12.60
CA GLU A 295 4.07 7.27 -12.20
C GLU A 295 5.27 8.23 -12.27
N GLU A 296 5.38 8.99 -13.37
CA GLU A 296 6.45 9.99 -13.51
C GLU A 296 6.28 11.14 -12.50
N LEU A 297 5.05 11.58 -12.23
CA LEU A 297 4.77 12.61 -11.23
C LEU A 297 5.03 12.13 -9.78
N ASP A 298 4.71 10.88 -9.46
CA ASP A 298 5.05 10.29 -8.16
C ASP A 298 6.56 10.22 -7.96
N ASN A 299 7.31 9.89 -9.00
CA ASN A 299 8.77 9.90 -8.97
C ASN A 299 9.34 11.32 -8.78
N LEU A 300 8.77 12.32 -9.46
CA LEU A 300 9.13 13.73 -9.25
C LEU A 300 8.81 14.21 -7.83
N ALA A 301 7.64 13.84 -7.28
CA ALA A 301 7.27 14.17 -5.90
C ALA A 301 8.26 13.59 -4.89
N LYS A 302 8.67 12.33 -5.04
CA LYS A 302 9.71 11.71 -4.21
C LYS A 302 11.04 12.45 -4.32
N ILE A 303 11.47 12.83 -5.53
CA ILE A 303 12.71 13.60 -5.73
C ILE A 303 12.65 14.94 -4.97
N MET A 304 11.51 15.62 -5.01
CA MET A 304 11.29 16.85 -4.24
C MET A 304 11.29 16.59 -2.73
N GLU A 305 10.76 15.47 -2.26
CA GLU A 305 10.80 15.07 -0.85
C GLU A 305 12.24 14.81 -0.36
N MET A 306 13.03 14.06 -1.13
CA MET A 306 14.43 13.74 -0.80
C MET A 306 15.38 14.94 -0.88
N ASN A 307 15.00 16.00 -1.58
CA ASN A 307 15.80 17.21 -1.73
C ASN A 307 15.03 18.43 -1.23
N PRO A 308 14.93 18.66 0.11
CA PRO A 308 14.09 19.72 0.67
C PRO A 308 14.44 21.14 0.20
N SER A 309 15.68 21.38 -0.24
CA SER A 309 16.17 22.64 -0.79
C SER A 309 15.75 22.93 -2.22
N TYR A 310 15.25 21.92 -2.95
CA TYR A 310 14.89 22.09 -4.35
C TYR A 310 13.66 22.96 -4.51
N GLU A 311 13.75 23.93 -5.41
CA GLU A 311 12.62 24.71 -5.91
C GLU A 311 12.56 24.56 -7.44
N ILE A 312 11.39 24.30 -8.01
CA ILE A 312 11.23 24.07 -9.46
C ILE A 312 10.18 25.00 -10.10
N GLU A 313 10.38 25.33 -11.38
CA GLU A 313 9.36 25.90 -12.27
C GLU A 313 8.83 24.82 -13.21
N ILE A 314 7.52 24.60 -13.19
CA ILE A 314 6.78 23.71 -14.09
C ILE A 314 6.28 24.55 -15.27
N SER A 315 6.63 24.16 -16.48
CA SER A 315 6.33 24.90 -17.70
C SER A 315 5.52 24.04 -18.66
N GLY A 316 4.33 24.50 -19.03
CA GLY A 316 3.51 23.86 -20.05
C GLY A 316 3.70 24.50 -21.42
N HIS A 317 3.70 23.68 -22.47
CA HIS A 317 3.82 24.10 -23.87
C HIS A 317 2.77 23.40 -24.75
N THR A 318 2.42 24.01 -25.88
CA THR A 318 1.51 23.45 -26.89
C THR A 318 2.18 23.45 -28.26
N SER A 319 1.59 22.71 -29.21
CA SER A 319 1.90 22.89 -30.63
C SER A 319 1.31 24.22 -31.16
N ASN A 320 1.57 24.52 -32.44
CA ASN A 320 1.03 25.71 -33.11
C ASN A 320 -0.43 25.55 -33.59
N LYS A 321 -1.12 24.47 -33.21
CA LYS A 321 -2.50 24.23 -33.62
C LYS A 321 -3.48 24.97 -32.70
N GLY A 322 -4.37 25.76 -33.29
CA GLY A 322 -5.40 26.50 -32.56
C GLY A 322 -5.02 27.95 -32.27
N ASP A 323 -5.88 28.64 -31.52
CA ASP A 323 -5.67 30.05 -31.18
C ASP A 323 -4.52 30.22 -30.16
N PRO A 324 -3.58 31.17 -30.36
CA PRO A 324 -2.46 31.38 -29.45
C PRO A 324 -2.86 31.71 -28.00
N ARG A 325 -3.96 32.44 -27.79
CA ARG A 325 -4.44 32.80 -26.44
C ARG A 325 -5.04 31.59 -25.74
N GLU A 326 -5.81 30.77 -26.46
CA GLU A 326 -6.32 29.50 -25.95
C GLU A 326 -5.19 28.53 -25.60
N ASN A 327 -4.18 28.43 -26.46
CA ASN A 327 -2.99 27.61 -26.23
C ASN A 327 -2.19 28.06 -25.01
N HIS A 328 -2.06 29.38 -24.81
CA HIS A 328 -1.45 29.92 -23.60
C HIS A 328 -2.22 29.47 -22.34
N PHE A 329 -3.55 29.60 -22.35
CA PHE A 329 -4.39 29.20 -21.23
C PHE A 329 -4.37 27.69 -20.96
N LEU A 330 -4.45 26.86 -22.01
CA LEU A 330 -4.37 25.40 -21.91
C LEU A 330 -3.03 24.96 -21.33
N SER A 331 -1.92 25.52 -21.83
CA SER A 331 -0.58 25.20 -21.31
C SER A 331 -0.43 25.55 -19.83
N LYS A 332 -1.02 26.68 -19.39
CA LYS A 332 -1.03 27.09 -17.98
C LYS A 332 -1.88 26.15 -17.13
N LYS A 333 -3.05 25.72 -17.61
CA LYS A 333 -3.90 24.73 -16.94
C LYS A 333 -3.17 23.40 -16.74
N ARG A 334 -2.48 22.91 -17.77
CA ARG A 334 -1.69 21.67 -17.70
C ARG A 334 -0.52 21.77 -16.73
N ALA A 335 0.21 22.88 -16.75
CA ALA A 335 1.26 23.16 -15.77
C ALA A 335 0.71 23.24 -14.34
N LYS A 336 -0.47 23.85 -14.16
CA LYS A 336 -1.17 23.90 -12.87
C LYS A 336 -1.63 22.52 -12.40
N ALA A 337 -2.12 21.65 -13.30
CA ALA A 337 -2.51 20.29 -12.94
C ALA A 337 -1.33 19.51 -12.34
N VAL A 338 -0.13 19.65 -12.93
CA VAL A 338 1.11 19.06 -12.40
C VAL A 338 1.48 19.68 -11.05
N TYR A 339 1.38 21.01 -10.91
CA TYR A 339 1.56 21.70 -9.64
C TYR A 339 0.63 21.15 -8.54
N ASP A 340 -0.67 21.08 -8.83
CA ASP A 340 -1.69 20.63 -7.88
C ASP A 340 -1.46 19.15 -7.48
N TYR A 341 -1.04 18.32 -8.44
CA TYR A 341 -0.65 16.94 -8.19
C TYR A 341 0.50 16.85 -7.20
N LEU A 342 1.61 17.57 -7.45
CA LEU A 342 2.78 17.55 -6.57
C LEU A 342 2.46 18.08 -5.17
N VAL A 343 1.59 19.09 -5.06
CA VAL A 343 1.11 19.60 -3.76
C VAL A 343 0.28 18.54 -3.03
N ALA A 344 -0.62 17.85 -3.73
CA ALA A 344 -1.41 16.75 -3.16
C ALA A 344 -0.52 15.58 -2.72
N SER A 345 0.60 15.36 -3.40
CA SER A 345 1.64 14.38 -3.05
C SER A 345 2.61 14.86 -1.95
N GLY A 346 2.38 16.02 -1.34
CA GLY A 346 3.12 16.49 -0.16
C GLY A 346 4.23 17.51 -0.43
N VAL A 347 4.45 17.95 -1.67
CA VAL A 347 5.45 18.98 -1.97
C VAL A 347 4.93 20.36 -1.54
N HIS A 348 5.70 21.05 -0.70
CA HIS A 348 5.28 22.35 -0.18
C HIS A 348 5.11 23.40 -1.30
N ARG A 349 4.00 24.17 -1.26
CA ARG A 349 3.61 25.15 -2.30
C ARG A 349 4.70 26.19 -2.61
N SER A 350 5.48 26.60 -1.61
CA SER A 350 6.56 27.59 -1.78
C SER A 350 7.71 27.09 -2.66
N ARG A 351 7.81 25.77 -2.86
CA ARG A 351 8.89 25.14 -3.62
C ARG A 351 8.55 24.94 -5.11
N LEU A 352 7.35 25.34 -5.50
CA LEU A 352 6.81 25.09 -6.82
C LEU A 352 6.35 26.40 -7.45
N LYS A 353 6.76 26.63 -8.69
CA LYS A 353 6.20 27.66 -9.58
C LYS A 353 5.63 26.97 -10.80
N TYR A 354 4.59 27.53 -11.42
CA TYR A 354 4.10 27.02 -12.70
C TYR A 354 3.82 28.15 -13.68
N ARG A 355 4.08 27.91 -14.96
CA ARG A 355 3.87 28.86 -16.07
C ARG A 355 3.36 28.13 -17.31
N GLY A 356 2.48 28.79 -18.06
CA GLY A 356 2.11 28.36 -19.41
C GLY A 356 2.84 29.22 -20.43
N TYR A 357 3.50 28.60 -21.40
CA TYR A 357 4.17 29.31 -22.50
C TYR A 357 3.41 29.18 -23.82
N GLY A 358 2.33 28.40 -23.86
CA GLY A 358 1.59 28.09 -25.07
C GLY A 358 2.53 27.59 -26.16
N GLN A 359 2.39 28.15 -27.35
CA GLN A 359 3.18 27.79 -28.53
C GLN A 359 4.44 28.65 -28.72
N ALA A 360 4.78 29.53 -27.77
CA ALA A 360 5.83 30.54 -27.95
C ALA A 360 7.26 29.98 -27.83
N ARG A 361 7.43 28.73 -27.40
CA ARG A 361 8.75 28.09 -27.17
C ARG A 361 8.81 26.67 -27.76
N PRO A 362 8.74 26.54 -29.10
CA PRO A 362 8.85 25.23 -29.75
C PRO A 362 10.27 24.67 -29.61
N ILE A 363 10.36 23.34 -29.53
CA ILE A 363 11.63 22.59 -29.54
C ILE A 363 11.76 21.69 -30.78
N ALA A 364 10.71 21.62 -31.60
CA ALA A 364 10.68 20.94 -32.89
C ALA A 364 9.83 21.75 -33.88
N LEU A 365 10.02 21.50 -35.18
CA LEU A 365 9.13 22.04 -36.21
C LEU A 365 7.70 21.50 -36.04
N ASN A 366 6.70 22.30 -36.40
CA ASN A 366 5.29 21.92 -36.26
C ASN A 366 4.67 21.33 -37.55
N ASP A 367 5.49 21.05 -38.55
CA ASP A 367 5.10 20.48 -39.84
C ASP A 367 4.52 19.06 -39.72
N SER A 368 5.10 18.24 -38.83
CA SER A 368 4.75 16.83 -38.63
C SER A 368 3.96 16.58 -37.34
N SER A 369 3.24 15.47 -37.29
CA SER A 369 2.58 15.01 -36.05
C SER A 369 3.59 14.76 -34.93
N ALA A 370 4.73 14.15 -35.26
CA ALA A 370 5.82 13.89 -34.33
C ALA A 370 6.44 15.19 -33.76
N GLY A 371 6.67 16.19 -34.61
CA GLY A 371 7.18 17.49 -34.18
C GLY A 371 6.20 18.24 -33.27
N ARG A 372 4.90 18.19 -33.58
CA ARG A 372 3.85 18.74 -32.71
C ARG A 372 3.77 18.03 -31.36
N ALA A 373 3.87 16.70 -31.33
CA ALA A 373 3.89 15.94 -30.09
C ALA A 373 5.08 16.35 -29.19
N LYS A 374 6.26 16.61 -29.76
CA LYS A 374 7.41 17.15 -29.00
C LYS A 374 7.14 18.55 -28.43
N ASN A 375 6.36 19.38 -29.12
CA ASN A 375 6.02 20.72 -28.65
C ASN A 375 4.93 20.71 -27.55
N GLU A 376 4.02 19.73 -27.58
CA GLU A 376 3.00 19.50 -26.56
C GLU A 376 3.57 18.76 -25.35
N ARG A 377 4.26 19.49 -24.48
CA ARG A 377 5.04 18.91 -23.38
C ARG A 377 4.88 19.65 -22.06
N ILE A 378 5.19 18.95 -20.98
CA ILE A 378 5.55 19.54 -19.69
C ILE A 378 7.06 19.46 -19.55
N GLN A 379 7.66 20.54 -19.05
CA GLN A 379 9.05 20.54 -18.62
C GLN A 379 9.15 21.15 -17.23
N ILE A 380 10.22 20.82 -16.52
CA ILE A 380 10.57 21.41 -15.24
C ILE A 380 11.94 22.07 -15.33
N LYS A 381 12.14 23.14 -14.56
CA LYS A 381 13.43 23.81 -14.41
C LYS A 381 13.77 23.91 -12.94
N LEU A 382 14.96 23.47 -12.54
CA LEU A 382 15.44 23.65 -11.17
C LEU A 382 15.87 25.10 -10.95
N LEU A 383 15.25 25.77 -9.99
CA LEU A 383 15.50 27.17 -9.63
C LEU A 383 16.45 27.32 -8.45
N LYS A 384 16.47 26.32 -7.56
CA LYS A 384 17.29 26.27 -6.35
C LYS A 384 17.63 24.82 -6.04
N LYS A 385 18.83 24.56 -5.50
CA LYS A 385 19.35 23.24 -5.12
C LYS A 385 19.97 23.33 -3.74
#